data_AF-A0A7R9TLW6-F1
#
_entry.id   AF-A0A7R9TLW6-F1
#
_cell.length_a   1.000
_cell.length_b   1.000
_cell.length_c   1.000
_cell.angle_alpha   90.00
_cell.angle_beta   90.00
_cell.angle_gamma   90.00
#
_symmetry.space_group_name_H-M   'P 1'
#
loop_
_entity.id
_entity.type
_entity.pdbx_description
1 polymer ?
#
loop_
_entity_poly.entity_id
_entity_poly.type
_entity_poly.pdbx_seq_one_letter_code
_entity_poly.pdbx_strand_id
1 'polypeptide(L)'
;NESKDPRDAAVGHCRACDATHRLTRTPEAESEALALARRVEDAGRLDFDVPAPGDARFDASNLRRPGGGKMLGVLLASAASVHPGADADADASTRDDVVVLKAFSGQLFGEWSVPGWAPPLCGLTHKHPRYVRDRDEIKTVVDAAAATKADARALELAAATAARDWDARIDALSRRLKERSRARRATRAAMERSIEAAAAGEEEDAARATLAATTRLHAAESRAGKRELARLKDARATALASPTEALERARSELTALRSTHRALSRELLGAIFESYRLPNFTTEGGFGTRTTDGLDAESCDIDDSGGAGGWTASGARMADVFVRDDHGDGDDGGGARRKPAASFLPCGCGDCAAPKLLAECARRGLTPMAIAEVWVGSPPREEGERVEGTFYGACANRCRPILGHMLCGVEERRRLIDAKRNRK
;
A
#
# COMPACT_ATOMS: atom_id res chain seq x y z
N ASN A 1 6.50 -16.82 10.77
CA ASN A 1 7.06 -17.79 9.79
C ASN A 1 5.93 -18.68 9.32
N GLU A 2 5.81 -18.95 8.03
CA GLU A 2 4.79 -19.87 7.51
C GLU A 2 5.13 -21.32 7.86
N SER A 3 4.11 -22.13 8.16
CA SER A 3 4.33 -23.53 8.53
C SER A 3 4.87 -24.30 7.33
N LYS A 4 5.86 -25.16 7.57
CA LYS A 4 6.31 -26.17 6.59
C LYS A 4 5.72 -27.55 6.88
N ASP A 5 5.00 -27.69 8.00
CA ASP A 5 4.33 -28.94 8.39
C ASP A 5 3.24 -29.28 7.36
N PRO A 6 3.28 -30.46 6.73
CA PRO A 6 2.26 -30.89 5.79
C PRO A 6 0.83 -30.85 6.36
N ARG A 7 0.65 -30.96 7.68
CA ARG A 7 -0.67 -30.93 8.34
C ARG A 7 -1.27 -29.52 8.43
N ASP A 8 -0.45 -28.49 8.24
CA ASP A 8 -0.82 -27.07 8.35
C ASP A 8 -0.83 -26.37 6.98
N ALA A 9 -0.94 -27.12 5.88
CA ALA A 9 -0.86 -26.56 4.53
C ALA A 9 -1.92 -25.48 4.29
N ALA A 10 -3.16 -25.72 4.70
CA ALA A 10 -4.16 -24.68 4.91
C ALA A 10 -4.90 -24.94 6.23
N VAL A 11 -4.93 -23.94 7.10
CA VAL A 11 -5.59 -24.03 8.41
C VAL A 11 -6.18 -22.68 8.79
N GLY A 12 -7.33 -22.70 9.45
CA GLY A 12 -7.89 -21.52 10.07
C GLY A 12 -9.06 -21.87 11.00
N HIS A 13 -9.42 -20.92 11.85
CA HIS A 13 -10.56 -21.04 12.76
C HIS A 13 -11.82 -20.44 12.11
N CYS A 14 -12.92 -21.18 12.12
CA CYS A 14 -14.21 -20.76 11.61
C CYS A 14 -15.09 -20.25 12.74
N ARG A 15 -15.54 -18.99 12.67
CA ARG A 15 -16.47 -18.41 13.66
C ARG A 15 -17.87 -19.00 13.61
N ALA A 16 -18.30 -19.50 12.45
CA ALA A 16 -19.68 -19.96 12.27
C ALA A 16 -19.93 -21.28 13.00
N CYS A 17 -18.97 -22.22 12.95
CA CYS A 17 -19.08 -23.53 13.60
C CYS A 17 -18.11 -23.70 14.79
N ASP A 18 -17.39 -22.64 15.16
CA ASP A 18 -16.43 -22.61 16.29
C ASP A 18 -15.36 -23.72 16.23
N ALA A 19 -14.89 -24.05 15.02
CA ALA A 19 -13.95 -25.15 14.81
C ALA A 19 -12.72 -24.71 14.01
N THR A 20 -11.59 -25.39 14.25
CA THR A 20 -10.39 -25.23 13.42
C THR A 20 -10.44 -26.25 12.29
N HIS A 21 -10.51 -25.78 11.06
CA HIS A 21 -10.49 -26.61 9.86
C HIS A 21 -9.10 -26.67 9.26
N ARG A 22 -8.78 -27.81 8.64
CA ARG A 22 -7.46 -28.09 8.08
C ARG A 22 -7.57 -28.82 6.75
N LEU A 23 -6.71 -28.45 5.82
CA LEU A 23 -6.44 -29.20 4.61
C LEU A 23 -4.95 -29.49 4.55
N THR A 24 -4.61 -30.75 4.34
CA THR A 24 -3.24 -31.24 4.42
C THR A 24 -2.56 -31.23 3.06
N ARG A 25 -1.23 -31.17 3.08
CA ARG A 25 -0.34 -31.41 1.95
C ARG A 25 0.04 -32.89 1.93
N THR A 26 -0.43 -33.63 0.93
CA THR A 26 -0.08 -35.05 0.75
C THR A 26 1.04 -35.19 -0.28
N PRO A 27 1.77 -36.34 -0.31
CA PRO A 27 2.79 -36.59 -1.33
C PRO A 27 2.27 -36.47 -2.77
N GLU A 28 1.01 -36.83 -3.02
CA GLU A 28 0.37 -36.68 -4.33
C GLU A 28 0.22 -35.21 -4.71
N ALA A 29 -0.22 -34.36 -3.76
CA ALA A 29 -0.33 -32.92 -3.99
C ALA A 29 1.04 -32.26 -4.20
N GLU A 30 2.08 -32.70 -3.47
CA GLU A 30 3.46 -32.25 -3.71
C GLU A 30 3.95 -32.64 -5.12
N SER A 31 3.69 -33.88 -5.54
CA SER A 31 4.04 -34.37 -6.87
C SER A 31 3.39 -33.54 -7.98
N GLU A 32 2.09 -33.26 -7.86
CA GLU A 32 1.35 -32.43 -8.83
C GLU A 32 1.83 -30.97 -8.83
N ALA A 33 2.15 -30.40 -7.67
CA ALA A 33 2.71 -29.05 -7.60
C ALA A 33 4.10 -28.95 -8.24
N LEU A 34 4.97 -29.93 -8.05
CA LEU A 34 6.27 -30.01 -8.74
C LEU A 34 6.10 -30.26 -10.25
N ALA A 35 5.10 -31.07 -10.64
CA ALA A 35 4.76 -31.28 -12.04
C ALA A 35 4.25 -30.00 -12.71
N LEU A 36 3.46 -29.18 -12.00
CA LEU A 36 3.05 -27.86 -12.45
C LEU A 36 4.25 -26.93 -12.64
N ALA A 37 5.20 -26.89 -11.69
CA ALA A 37 6.41 -26.09 -11.81
C ALA A 37 7.25 -26.50 -13.04
N ARG A 38 7.44 -27.81 -13.25
CA ARG A 38 8.10 -28.34 -14.46
C ARG A 38 7.35 -27.96 -15.74
N ARG A 39 6.02 -28.05 -15.75
CA ARG A 39 5.22 -27.67 -16.91
C ARG A 39 5.38 -26.19 -17.28
N VAL A 40 5.48 -25.31 -16.29
CA VAL A 40 5.77 -23.87 -16.53
C VAL A 40 7.16 -23.70 -17.15
N GLU A 41 8.15 -24.44 -16.66
CA GLU A 41 9.52 -24.41 -17.18
C GLU A 41 9.60 -24.95 -18.61
N ASP A 42 9.03 -26.13 -18.87
CA ASP A 42 9.00 -26.78 -20.18
C ASP A 42 8.25 -25.95 -21.23
N ALA A 43 7.15 -25.31 -20.84
CA ALA A 43 6.37 -24.45 -21.72
C ALA A 43 7.03 -23.08 -21.95
N GLY A 44 7.94 -22.66 -21.07
CA GLY A 44 8.54 -21.32 -21.07
C GLY A 44 7.57 -20.17 -20.79
N ARG A 45 6.33 -20.47 -20.39
CA ARG A 45 5.25 -19.50 -20.16
C ARG A 45 4.26 -20.02 -19.12
N LEU A 46 3.57 -19.11 -18.41
CA LEU A 46 2.57 -19.48 -17.39
C LEU A 46 1.14 -19.59 -17.94
N ASP A 47 0.84 -18.99 -19.08
CA ASP A 47 -0.44 -19.10 -19.80
C ASP A 47 -0.45 -20.27 -20.79
N PHE A 48 0.24 -21.36 -20.44
CA PHE A 48 0.47 -22.54 -21.30
C PHE A 48 -0.80 -23.31 -21.70
N ASP A 49 -1.96 -23.00 -21.13
CA ASP A 49 -3.24 -23.59 -21.56
C ASP A 49 -3.86 -22.86 -22.78
N VAL A 50 -3.33 -21.68 -23.13
CA VAL A 50 -3.77 -20.91 -24.31
C VAL A 50 -2.90 -21.28 -25.51
N PRO A 51 -3.48 -21.50 -26.72
CA PRO A 51 -2.71 -21.74 -27.93
C PRO A 51 -1.63 -20.69 -28.16
N ALA A 52 -0.51 -21.10 -28.75
CA ALA A 52 0.57 -20.17 -29.09
C ALA A 52 0.17 -19.23 -30.25
N PRO A 53 0.72 -18.00 -30.31
CA PRO A 53 1.64 -17.39 -29.35
C PRO A 53 0.91 -16.89 -28.09
N GLY A 54 1.59 -16.99 -26.95
CA GLY A 54 1.09 -16.47 -25.68
C GLY A 54 1.23 -14.99 -25.48
N ASP A 55 0.70 -14.52 -24.36
CA ASP A 55 0.95 -13.14 -23.91
C ASP A 55 2.37 -13.05 -23.33
N ALA A 56 3.19 -12.18 -23.90
CA ALA A 56 4.59 -11.96 -23.49
C ALA A 56 4.74 -11.58 -22.01
N ARG A 57 3.67 -11.06 -21.36
CA ARG A 57 3.65 -10.80 -19.92
C ARG A 57 3.87 -12.08 -19.11
N PHE A 58 3.42 -13.23 -19.58
CA PHE A 58 3.46 -14.51 -18.87
C PHE A 58 4.68 -15.37 -19.21
N ASP A 59 5.70 -14.79 -19.84
CA ASP A 59 6.98 -15.47 -20.06
C ASP A 59 7.58 -15.95 -18.72
N ALA A 60 7.98 -17.22 -18.65
CA ALA A 60 8.48 -17.84 -17.42
C ALA A 60 9.80 -17.23 -16.94
N SER A 61 10.60 -16.61 -17.82
CA SER A 61 11.82 -15.90 -17.44
C SER A 61 11.53 -14.74 -16.47
N ASN A 62 10.30 -14.20 -16.47
CA ASN A 62 9.90 -13.17 -15.52
C ASN A 62 9.92 -13.66 -14.06
N LEU A 63 9.75 -14.97 -13.80
CA LEU A 63 9.91 -15.56 -12.47
C LEU A 63 11.36 -15.51 -11.97
N ARG A 64 12.34 -15.46 -12.88
CA ARG A 64 13.78 -15.43 -12.58
C ARG A 64 14.31 -14.02 -12.36
N ARG A 65 13.49 -12.99 -12.61
CA ARG A 65 13.86 -11.59 -12.31
C ARG A 65 13.88 -11.38 -10.80
N PRO A 66 14.72 -10.47 -10.26
CA PRO A 66 14.72 -10.17 -8.82
C PRO A 66 13.31 -9.80 -8.31
N GLY A 67 12.79 -10.57 -7.33
CA GLY A 67 11.43 -10.42 -6.82
C GLY A 67 10.30 -10.91 -7.73
N GLY A 68 10.64 -11.62 -8.81
CA GLY A 68 9.68 -12.20 -9.76
C GLY A 68 9.02 -13.49 -9.29
N GLY A 69 9.58 -14.18 -8.29
CA GLY A 69 9.09 -15.46 -7.81
C GLY A 69 7.68 -15.41 -7.23
N LYS A 70 7.00 -16.56 -7.27
CA LYS A 70 5.60 -16.75 -6.87
C LYS A 70 5.41 -18.06 -6.13
N MET A 71 4.38 -18.11 -5.27
CA MET A 71 3.82 -19.38 -4.84
C MET A 71 2.90 -19.89 -5.96
N LEU A 72 3.16 -21.10 -6.43
CA LEU A 72 2.24 -21.86 -7.28
C LEU A 72 1.54 -22.90 -6.41
N GLY A 73 0.22 -22.86 -6.40
CA GLY A 73 -0.62 -23.77 -5.62
C GLY A 73 -1.31 -24.80 -6.50
N VAL A 74 -1.43 -26.01 -5.97
CA VAL A 74 -2.25 -27.08 -6.50
C VAL A 74 -3.23 -27.56 -5.43
N LEU A 75 -4.48 -27.80 -5.84
CA LEU A 75 -5.49 -28.46 -5.02
C LEU A 75 -6.02 -29.70 -5.75
N LEU A 76 -5.92 -30.84 -5.07
CA LEU A 76 -6.57 -32.07 -5.48
C LEU A 76 -8.01 -32.06 -4.97
N ALA A 77 -8.97 -32.33 -5.83
CA ALA A 77 -10.38 -32.39 -5.48
C ALA A 77 -11.04 -33.63 -6.08
N SER A 78 -12.08 -34.13 -5.43
CA SER A 78 -12.95 -35.18 -5.96
C SER A 78 -14.12 -34.56 -6.71
N ALA A 79 -14.36 -35.05 -7.92
CA ALA A 79 -15.54 -34.74 -8.74
C ALA A 79 -16.78 -35.57 -8.39
N ALA A 80 -16.73 -36.41 -7.35
CA ALA A 80 -17.90 -37.14 -6.84
C ALA A 80 -18.94 -36.13 -6.34
N SER A 81 -19.78 -35.66 -7.27
CA SER A 81 -20.76 -34.61 -7.05
C SER A 81 -21.81 -35.11 -6.06
N VAL A 82 -21.88 -34.46 -4.91
CA VAL A 82 -23.13 -34.36 -4.18
C VAL A 82 -23.69 -33.00 -4.55
N HIS A 83 -24.30 -32.91 -5.73
CA HIS A 83 -25.27 -31.85 -5.97
C HIS A 83 -26.56 -32.23 -5.22
N PRO A 84 -27.20 -31.31 -4.49
CA PRO A 84 -28.54 -31.55 -3.98
C PRO A 84 -29.47 -31.73 -5.19
N GLY A 85 -29.88 -32.98 -5.48
CA GLY A 85 -30.82 -33.32 -6.55
C GLY A 85 -30.30 -34.13 -7.74
N ALA A 86 -29.08 -34.68 -7.71
CA ALA A 86 -28.63 -35.60 -8.77
C ALA A 86 -29.07 -37.05 -8.46
N ASP A 87 -29.73 -37.68 -9.43
CA ASP A 87 -30.33 -39.02 -9.33
C ASP A 87 -29.32 -40.12 -8.95
N ALA A 88 -29.80 -41.10 -8.18
CA ALA A 88 -29.00 -42.12 -7.52
C ALA A 88 -28.48 -43.26 -8.43
N ASP A 89 -28.76 -43.21 -9.73
CA ASP A 89 -28.64 -44.37 -10.64
C ASP A 89 -27.45 -44.32 -11.62
N ALA A 90 -26.43 -43.49 -11.37
CA ALA A 90 -25.21 -43.54 -12.17
C ALA A 90 -24.26 -44.67 -11.70
N ASP A 91 -23.95 -45.57 -12.64
CA ASP A 91 -23.08 -46.74 -12.54
C ASP A 91 -21.75 -46.46 -11.81
N ALA A 92 -21.30 -47.44 -11.05
CA ALA A 92 -20.42 -47.36 -9.91
C ALA A 92 -18.96 -47.74 -10.17
N SER A 93 -18.54 -47.91 -11.42
CA SER A 93 -17.20 -48.37 -11.76
C SER A 93 -16.22 -47.26 -12.19
N THR A 94 -16.65 -46.00 -12.26
CA THR A 94 -15.77 -44.87 -12.54
C THR A 94 -15.01 -44.50 -11.28
N ARG A 95 -13.72 -44.84 -11.27
CA ARG A 95 -12.67 -44.33 -10.39
C ARG A 95 -12.95 -42.84 -10.11
N ASP A 96 -13.00 -42.44 -8.83
CA ASP A 96 -13.21 -41.03 -8.45
C ASP A 96 -12.32 -40.12 -9.29
N ASP A 97 -12.91 -39.31 -10.18
CA ASP A 97 -12.15 -38.42 -11.04
C ASP A 97 -11.51 -37.36 -10.14
N VAL A 98 -10.20 -37.51 -9.91
CA VAL A 98 -9.38 -36.54 -9.21
C VAL A 98 -9.16 -35.36 -10.15
N VAL A 99 -9.69 -34.21 -9.76
CA VAL A 99 -9.51 -32.94 -10.46
C VAL A 99 -8.35 -32.18 -9.81
N VAL A 100 -7.43 -31.71 -10.65
CA VAL A 100 -6.29 -30.89 -10.22
C VAL A 100 -6.58 -29.44 -10.59
N LEU A 101 -6.73 -28.58 -9.57
CA LEU A 101 -6.83 -27.13 -9.73
C LEU A 101 -5.47 -26.48 -9.51
N LYS A 102 -5.21 -25.36 -10.20
CA LYS A 102 -3.97 -24.58 -10.06
C LYS A 102 -4.24 -23.10 -9.81
N ALA A 103 -3.40 -22.45 -9.01
CA ALA A 103 -3.46 -21.01 -8.75
C ALA A 103 -2.06 -20.43 -8.50
N PHE A 104 -1.94 -19.11 -8.58
CA PHE A 104 -0.73 -18.37 -8.21
C PHE A 104 -1.04 -17.29 -7.16
N SER A 105 -0.05 -16.93 -6.36
CA SER A 105 -0.19 -15.88 -5.34
C SER A 105 -0.13 -14.45 -5.92
N GLY A 106 -1.02 -13.59 -5.43
CA GLY A 106 -1.09 -12.18 -5.81
C GLY A 106 -1.48 -11.99 -7.28
N GLN A 107 -0.84 -11.01 -7.90
CA GLN A 107 -0.88 -10.78 -9.35
C GLN A 107 0.30 -11.46 -10.02
N LEU A 108 0.06 -12.01 -11.21
CA LEU A 108 1.09 -12.48 -12.10
C LEU A 108 1.43 -11.37 -13.09
N PHE A 109 2.56 -10.70 -12.86
CA PHE A 109 3.08 -9.63 -13.73
C PHE A 109 2.06 -8.54 -14.09
N GLY A 110 1.26 -8.13 -13.11
CA GLY A 110 0.23 -7.08 -13.24
C GLY A 110 -1.16 -7.58 -13.61
N GLU A 111 -1.36 -8.90 -13.72
CA GLU A 111 -2.65 -9.50 -14.05
C GLU A 111 -3.14 -10.44 -12.94
N TRP A 112 -4.44 -10.34 -12.60
CA TRP A 112 -5.09 -11.20 -11.60
C TRP A 112 -5.61 -12.51 -12.18
N SER A 113 -5.97 -12.51 -13.46
CA SER A 113 -6.65 -13.61 -14.14
C SER A 113 -5.81 -14.08 -15.31
N VAL A 114 -5.47 -15.37 -15.31
CA VAL A 114 -4.77 -16.04 -16.40
C VAL A 114 -5.61 -17.26 -16.77
N PRO A 115 -5.96 -17.47 -18.05
CA PRO A 115 -6.77 -18.61 -18.46
C PRO A 115 -6.20 -19.93 -17.93
N GLY A 116 -7.09 -20.79 -17.41
CA GLY A 116 -6.75 -22.08 -16.82
C GLY A 116 -6.23 -22.03 -15.38
N TRP A 117 -6.00 -20.85 -14.80
CA TRP A 117 -5.70 -20.67 -13.38
C TRP A 117 -6.96 -20.25 -12.60
N ALA A 118 -7.02 -20.59 -11.31
CA ALA A 118 -8.12 -20.19 -10.45
C ALA A 118 -8.26 -18.65 -10.39
N PRO A 119 -9.47 -18.10 -10.55
CA PRO A 119 -9.69 -16.66 -10.63
C PRO A 119 -9.51 -15.96 -9.28
N PRO A 120 -9.36 -14.61 -9.26
CA PRO A 120 -9.37 -13.83 -8.03
C PRO A 120 -10.72 -13.94 -7.29
N LEU A 121 -10.71 -13.65 -5.99
CA LEU A 121 -11.92 -13.66 -5.16
C LEU A 121 -12.60 -12.28 -5.10
N CYS A 122 -11.88 -11.21 -5.45
CA CYS A 122 -12.40 -9.86 -5.52
C CYS A 122 -13.08 -9.61 -6.87
N GLY A 123 -14.24 -8.96 -6.84
CA GLY A 123 -14.92 -8.50 -8.05
C GLY A 123 -14.30 -7.24 -8.65
N LEU A 124 -13.71 -6.37 -7.83
CA LEU A 124 -13.10 -5.12 -8.25
C LEU A 124 -11.63 -5.30 -8.62
N THR A 125 -11.37 -5.90 -9.79
CA THR A 125 -10.01 -6.09 -10.33
C THR A 125 -9.50 -4.85 -11.09
N HIS A 126 -8.24 -4.85 -11.53
CA HIS A 126 -7.62 -3.70 -12.22
C HIS A 126 -8.25 -3.33 -13.57
N LYS A 127 -9.06 -4.23 -14.13
CA LYS A 127 -9.82 -4.02 -15.37
C LYS A 127 -11.20 -3.46 -15.15
N HIS A 128 -11.71 -3.48 -13.91
CA HIS A 128 -13.05 -3.00 -13.61
C HIS A 128 -13.14 -1.48 -13.88
N PRO A 129 -14.18 -0.98 -14.57
CA PRO A 129 -14.30 0.44 -14.94
C PRO A 129 -14.13 1.40 -13.75
N ARG A 130 -14.79 1.11 -12.62
CA ARG A 130 -14.60 1.82 -11.35
C ARG A 130 -13.13 1.86 -10.89
N TYR A 131 -12.41 0.74 -10.91
CA TYR A 131 -11.01 0.71 -10.50
C TYR A 131 -10.15 1.60 -11.40
N VAL A 132 -10.36 1.53 -12.72
CA VAL A 132 -9.63 2.34 -13.70
C VAL A 132 -9.86 3.83 -13.43
N ARG A 133 -11.12 4.24 -13.25
CA ARG A 133 -11.49 5.61 -12.91
C ARG A 133 -10.82 6.09 -11.61
N ASP A 134 -10.99 5.34 -10.52
CA ASP A 134 -10.49 5.74 -9.20
C ASP A 134 -8.94 5.77 -9.19
N ARG A 135 -8.29 4.84 -9.89
CA ARG A 135 -6.83 4.84 -10.10
C ARG A 135 -6.36 6.08 -10.86
N ASP A 136 -7.06 6.45 -11.92
CA ASP A 136 -6.67 7.59 -12.76
C ASP A 136 -6.89 8.92 -12.02
N GLU A 137 -7.93 9.01 -11.18
CA GLU A 137 -8.12 10.13 -10.25
C GLU A 137 -6.98 10.21 -9.22
N ILE A 138 -6.64 9.09 -8.58
CA ILE A 138 -5.49 9.03 -7.65
C ILE A 138 -4.20 9.45 -8.36
N LYS A 139 -3.96 8.96 -9.58
CA LYS A 139 -2.78 9.32 -10.38
C LYS A 139 -2.72 10.83 -10.64
N THR A 140 -3.85 11.45 -10.98
CA THR A 140 -3.94 12.90 -11.20
C THR A 140 -3.52 13.68 -9.94
N VAL A 141 -4.02 13.27 -8.76
CA VAL A 141 -3.66 13.91 -7.48
C VAL A 141 -2.18 13.68 -7.13
N VAL A 142 -1.64 12.50 -7.41
CA VAL A 142 -0.22 12.18 -7.17
C VAL A 142 0.70 13.02 -8.06
N ASP A 143 0.36 13.13 -9.35
CA ASP A 143 1.13 13.94 -10.31
C ASP A 143 1.08 15.43 -9.91
N ALA A 144 -0.10 15.94 -9.53
CA ALA A 144 -0.24 17.29 -9.00
C ALA A 144 0.62 17.50 -7.73
N ALA A 145 0.57 16.56 -6.78
CA ALA A 145 1.38 16.64 -5.56
C ALA A 145 2.89 16.63 -5.86
N ALA A 146 3.33 15.89 -6.88
CA ALA A 146 4.72 15.86 -7.32
C ALA A 146 5.13 17.22 -7.92
N ALA A 147 4.28 17.82 -8.76
CA ALA A 147 4.49 19.15 -9.32
C ALA A 147 4.55 20.24 -8.23
N THR A 148 3.55 20.31 -7.34
CA THR A 148 3.51 21.29 -6.23
C THR A 148 4.72 21.11 -5.29
N LYS A 149 5.20 19.89 -5.07
CA LYS A 149 6.42 19.64 -4.29
C LYS A 149 7.66 20.22 -4.96
N ALA A 150 7.77 20.13 -6.29
CA ALA A 150 8.87 20.74 -7.03
C ALA A 150 8.80 22.28 -6.95
N ASP A 151 7.61 22.87 -7.11
CA ASP A 151 7.39 24.31 -7.01
C ASP A 151 7.71 24.85 -5.62
N ALA A 152 7.24 24.18 -4.56
CA ALA A 152 7.55 24.54 -3.18
C ALA A 152 9.07 24.54 -2.93
N ARG A 153 9.80 23.57 -3.48
CA ARG A 153 11.27 23.51 -3.37
C ARG A 153 11.95 24.66 -4.12
N ALA A 154 11.45 25.03 -5.29
CA ALA A 154 11.96 26.17 -6.05
C ALA A 154 11.71 27.49 -5.31
N LEU A 155 10.51 27.69 -4.76
CA LEU A 155 10.15 28.86 -3.95
C LEU A 155 11.01 28.96 -2.69
N GLU A 156 11.24 27.84 -2.00
CA GLU A 156 12.11 27.78 -0.83
C GLU A 156 13.55 28.21 -1.14
N LEU A 157 14.11 27.71 -2.25
CA LEU A 157 15.43 28.10 -2.70
C LEU A 157 15.50 29.59 -3.07
N ALA A 158 14.48 30.10 -3.76
CA ALA A 158 14.40 31.51 -4.13
C ALA A 158 14.30 32.42 -2.90
N ALA A 159 13.44 32.09 -1.94
CA ALA A 159 13.28 32.82 -0.68
C ALA A 159 14.58 32.81 0.14
N ALA A 160 15.25 31.65 0.25
CA ALA A 160 16.53 31.53 0.95
C ALA A 160 17.66 32.33 0.28
N THR A 161 17.66 32.43 -1.05
CA THR A 161 18.64 33.23 -1.79
C THR A 161 18.38 34.72 -1.60
N ALA A 162 17.13 35.17 -1.76
CA ALA A 162 16.76 36.55 -1.50
C ALA A 162 17.07 36.99 -0.06
N ALA A 163 16.79 36.13 0.93
CA ALA A 163 17.10 36.40 2.32
C ALA A 163 18.60 36.62 2.55
N ARG A 164 19.45 35.75 1.99
CA ARG A 164 20.91 35.89 2.04
C ARG A 164 21.41 37.20 1.43
N ASP A 165 20.87 37.61 0.29
CA ASP A 165 21.24 38.86 -0.37
C ASP A 165 20.87 40.09 0.47
N TRP A 166 19.69 40.08 1.08
CA TRP A 166 19.28 41.15 1.99
C TRP A 166 20.12 41.19 3.27
N ASP A 167 20.43 40.03 3.86
CA ASP A 167 21.28 39.95 5.04
C ASP A 167 22.69 40.49 4.75
N ALA A 168 23.25 40.16 3.58
CA ALA A 168 24.53 40.70 3.13
C ALA A 168 24.51 42.23 2.99
N ARG A 169 23.42 42.82 2.49
CA ARG A 169 23.24 44.29 2.39
C ARG A 169 23.14 44.95 3.77
N ILE A 170 22.36 44.37 4.68
CA ILE A 170 22.23 44.84 6.08
C ILE A 170 23.59 44.82 6.78
N ASP A 171 24.32 43.73 6.63
CA ASP A 171 25.63 43.54 7.23
C ASP A 171 26.66 44.53 6.68
N ALA A 172 26.67 44.75 5.35
CA ALA A 172 27.56 45.72 4.72
C ALA A 172 27.29 47.15 5.21
N LEU A 173 26.01 47.56 5.33
CA LEU A 173 25.66 48.85 5.90
C LEU A 173 26.05 48.95 7.38
N SER A 174 25.77 47.91 8.16
CA SER A 174 26.11 47.85 9.59
C SER A 174 27.62 47.96 9.82
N ARG A 175 28.45 47.31 9.01
CA ARG A 175 29.92 47.45 9.03
C ARG A 175 30.35 48.90 8.75
N ARG A 176 29.84 49.53 7.67
CA ARG A 176 30.13 50.93 7.35
C ARG A 176 29.74 51.89 8.48
N LEU A 177 28.59 51.67 9.12
CA LEU A 177 28.16 52.49 10.26
C LEU A 177 29.07 52.33 11.48
N LYS A 178 29.58 51.12 11.74
CA LYS A 178 30.57 50.85 12.79
C LYS A 178 31.91 51.53 12.48
N GLU A 179 32.38 51.47 11.25
CA GLU A 179 33.60 52.15 10.79
C GLU A 179 33.49 53.67 10.93
N ARG A 180 32.40 54.26 10.43
CA ARG A 180 32.11 55.70 10.62
C ARG A 180 32.06 56.06 12.11
N SER A 181 31.49 55.21 12.95
CA SER A 181 31.46 55.41 14.41
C SER A 181 32.87 55.43 15.02
N ARG A 182 33.78 54.56 14.55
CA ARG A 182 35.19 54.57 14.95
C ARG A 182 35.91 55.83 14.46
N ALA A 183 35.73 56.21 13.18
CA ALA A 183 36.31 57.41 12.60
C ALA A 183 35.88 58.67 13.35
N ARG A 184 34.59 58.83 13.65
CA ARG A 184 34.08 59.97 14.43
C ARG A 184 34.71 60.07 15.82
N ARG A 185 34.93 58.94 16.51
CA ARG A 185 35.64 58.92 17.80
C ARG A 185 37.09 59.36 17.65
N ALA A 186 37.77 58.91 16.60
CA ALA A 186 39.15 59.32 16.32
C ALA A 186 39.25 60.81 15.98
N THR A 187 38.35 61.35 15.14
CA THR A 187 38.28 62.78 14.80
C THR A 187 38.04 63.62 16.04
N ARG A 188 37.09 63.22 16.90
CA ARG A 188 36.81 63.91 18.17
C ARG A 188 38.06 63.95 19.06
N ALA A 189 38.71 62.80 19.27
CA ALA A 189 39.92 62.73 20.09
C ALA A 189 41.09 63.54 19.50
N ALA A 190 41.20 63.64 18.16
CA ALA A 190 42.19 64.48 17.50
C ALA A 190 41.91 65.98 17.72
N MET A 191 40.66 66.40 17.56
CA MET A 191 40.24 67.79 17.82
C MET A 191 40.41 68.17 19.29
N GLU A 192 40.11 67.27 20.23
CA GLU A 192 40.35 67.47 21.66
C GLU A 192 41.85 67.68 21.94
N ARG A 193 42.75 66.87 21.36
CA ARG A 193 44.21 67.08 21.44
C ARG A 193 44.67 68.40 20.80
N SER A 194 44.05 68.82 19.69
CA SER A 194 44.39 70.10 19.05
C SER A 194 43.99 71.30 19.91
N ILE A 195 42.86 71.22 20.63
CA ILE A 195 42.45 72.26 21.59
C ILE A 195 43.47 72.34 22.75
N GLU A 196 43.93 71.20 23.27
CA GLU A 196 44.96 71.15 24.33
C GLU A 196 46.30 71.76 23.91
N ALA A 197 46.60 71.79 22.60
CA ALA A 197 47.85 72.31 22.05
C ALA A 197 47.77 73.76 21.53
N ALA A 198 46.58 74.36 21.46
CA ALA A 198 46.36 75.71 20.94
C ALA A 198 46.85 76.79 21.93
N ALA A 199 47.29 77.95 21.43
CA ALA A 199 47.64 79.07 22.29
C ALA A 199 46.37 79.65 22.98
N ALA A 200 46.49 79.99 24.26
CA ALA A 200 45.38 80.51 25.04
C ALA A 200 44.83 81.81 24.42
N GLY A 201 43.49 81.89 24.29
CA GLY A 201 42.80 83.04 23.69
C GLY A 201 41.96 82.64 22.48
N GLU A 202 42.00 83.45 21.42
CA GLU A 202 41.11 83.31 20.26
C GLU A 202 41.26 81.97 19.51
N GLU A 203 42.46 81.39 19.49
CA GLU A 203 42.76 80.12 18.80
C GLU A 203 42.06 78.92 19.49
N GLU A 204 42.09 78.88 20.82
CA GLU A 204 41.45 77.84 21.63
C GLU A 204 39.91 77.90 21.52
N ASP A 205 39.34 79.10 21.51
CA ASP A 205 37.90 79.31 21.37
C ASP A 205 37.39 78.96 19.97
N ALA A 206 38.16 79.29 18.92
CA ALA A 206 37.88 78.87 17.55
C ALA A 206 37.94 77.33 17.40
N ALA A 207 38.90 76.67 18.03
CA ALA A 207 39.02 75.20 18.03
C ALA A 207 37.86 74.52 18.77
N ARG A 208 37.43 75.06 19.93
CA ARG A 208 36.22 74.60 20.65
C ARG A 208 34.94 74.77 19.83
N ALA A 209 34.77 75.91 19.17
CA ALA A 209 33.62 76.15 18.30
C ALA A 209 33.57 75.13 17.14
N THR A 210 34.73 74.82 16.56
CA THR A 210 34.88 73.82 15.49
C THR A 210 34.53 72.40 15.97
N LEU A 211 35.00 71.98 17.15
CA LEU A 211 34.65 70.69 17.74
C LEU A 211 33.15 70.58 18.01
N ALA A 212 32.52 71.64 18.52
CA ALA A 212 31.08 71.68 18.77
C ALA A 212 30.28 71.55 17.47
N ALA A 213 30.67 72.26 16.41
CA ALA A 213 30.04 72.16 15.09
C ALA A 213 30.19 70.74 14.50
N THR A 214 31.39 70.17 14.57
CA THR A 214 31.69 68.81 14.09
C THR A 214 30.89 67.75 14.85
N THR A 215 30.75 67.90 16.16
CA THR A 215 29.96 66.98 17.00
C THR A 215 28.48 66.98 16.60
N ARG A 216 27.91 68.15 16.28
CA ARG A 216 26.51 68.25 15.80
C ARG A 216 26.33 67.55 14.45
N LEU A 217 27.25 67.75 13.51
CA LEU A 217 27.26 67.08 12.21
C LEU A 217 27.34 65.55 12.37
N HIS A 218 28.32 65.08 13.14
CA HIS A 218 28.52 63.67 13.48
C HIS A 218 27.28 63.02 14.14
N ALA A 219 26.58 63.75 15.02
CA ALA A 219 25.34 63.28 15.61
C ALA A 219 24.19 63.18 14.58
N ALA A 220 24.10 64.14 13.66
CA ALA A 220 23.13 64.10 12.56
C ALA A 220 23.38 62.92 11.61
N GLU A 221 24.63 62.69 11.21
CA GLU A 221 25.04 61.55 10.40
C GLU A 221 24.76 60.21 11.08
N SER A 222 25.02 60.11 12.38
CA SER A 222 24.72 58.91 13.17
C SER A 222 23.21 58.59 13.16
N ARG A 223 22.36 59.60 13.39
CA ARG A 223 20.90 59.44 13.31
C ARG A 223 20.45 59.06 11.90
N ALA A 224 21.02 59.68 10.86
CA ALA A 224 20.71 59.36 9.48
C ALA A 224 21.07 57.90 9.14
N GLY A 225 22.26 57.44 9.54
CA GLY A 225 22.69 56.06 9.32
C GLY A 225 21.83 55.02 10.05
N LYS A 226 21.38 55.31 11.28
CA LYS A 226 20.44 54.44 12.01
C LYS A 226 19.08 54.34 11.31
N ARG A 227 18.56 55.47 10.82
CA ARG A 227 17.30 55.49 10.04
C ARG A 227 17.43 54.71 8.74
N GLU A 228 18.56 54.83 8.06
CA GLU A 228 18.82 54.08 6.83
C GLU A 228 18.86 52.57 7.09
N LEU A 229 19.52 52.14 8.17
CA LEU A 229 19.52 50.73 8.57
C LEU A 229 18.11 50.21 8.90
N ALA A 230 17.28 51.03 9.57
CA ALA A 230 15.89 50.67 9.85
C ALA A 230 15.09 50.51 8.55
N ARG A 231 15.17 51.47 7.62
CA ARG A 231 14.51 51.40 6.31
C ARG A 231 14.92 50.15 5.53
N LEU A 232 16.19 49.77 5.59
CA LEU A 232 16.70 48.60 4.87
C LEU A 232 16.18 47.29 5.49
N LYS A 233 15.99 47.23 6.81
CA LYS A 233 15.34 46.10 7.49
C LYS A 233 13.85 46.02 7.13
N ASP A 234 13.15 47.15 7.07
CA ASP A 234 11.74 47.20 6.67
C ASP A 234 11.58 46.76 5.21
N ALA A 235 12.45 47.25 4.31
CA ALA A 235 12.47 46.85 2.91
C ALA A 235 12.71 45.34 2.73
N ARG A 236 13.62 44.74 3.53
CA ARG A 236 13.81 43.28 3.55
C ARG A 236 12.53 42.56 3.96
N ALA A 237 11.87 43.01 5.02
CA ALA A 237 10.63 42.40 5.50
C ALA A 237 9.54 42.44 4.41
N THR A 238 9.35 43.59 3.77
CA THR A 238 8.40 43.74 2.66
C THR A 238 8.77 42.87 1.45
N ALA A 239 10.06 42.80 1.08
CA ALA A 239 10.52 42.02 -0.06
C ALA A 239 10.40 40.50 0.15
N LEU A 240 10.55 40.03 1.38
CA LEU A 240 10.43 38.60 1.70
C LEU A 240 9.00 38.15 2.02
N ALA A 241 8.06 39.07 2.25
CA ALA A 241 6.67 38.74 2.55
C ALA A 241 6.02 37.90 1.43
N SER A 242 6.02 38.40 0.20
CA SER A 242 5.38 37.71 -0.94
C SER A 242 5.99 36.33 -1.27
N PRO A 243 7.33 36.16 -1.33
CA PRO A 243 7.94 34.83 -1.51
C PRO A 243 7.61 33.86 -0.37
N THR A 244 7.57 34.34 0.87
CA THR A 244 7.23 33.50 2.03
C THR A 244 5.77 33.07 1.97
N GLU A 245 4.85 33.98 1.66
CA GLU A 245 3.43 33.66 1.48
C GLU A 245 3.19 32.68 0.32
N ALA A 246 3.93 32.82 -0.78
CA ALA A 246 3.87 31.88 -1.89
C ALA A 246 4.33 30.47 -1.48
N LEU A 247 5.44 30.37 -0.74
CA LEU A 247 5.95 29.11 -0.21
C LEU A 247 4.95 28.45 0.75
N GLU A 248 4.37 29.21 1.68
CA GLU A 248 3.41 28.68 2.65
C GLU A 248 2.10 28.24 1.98
N ARG A 249 1.65 28.93 0.92
CA ARG A 249 0.53 28.46 0.08
C ARG A 249 0.85 27.13 -0.59
N ALA A 250 2.02 27.02 -1.24
CA ALA A 250 2.43 25.78 -1.91
C ALA A 250 2.59 24.60 -0.93
N ARG A 251 3.08 24.84 0.28
CA ARG A 251 3.18 23.82 1.35
C ARG A 251 1.80 23.38 1.84
N SER A 252 0.88 24.32 1.99
CA SER A 252 -0.51 24.04 2.38
C SER A 252 -1.22 23.20 1.31
N GLU A 253 -1.08 23.57 0.04
CA GLU A 253 -1.62 22.82 -1.10
C GLU A 253 -1.05 21.39 -1.18
N LEU A 254 0.27 21.23 -1.03
CA LEU A 254 0.90 19.91 -0.98
C LEU A 254 0.34 19.04 0.16
N THR A 255 0.05 19.65 1.32
CA THR A 255 -0.55 18.96 2.46
C THR A 255 -1.99 18.53 2.15
N ALA A 256 -2.77 19.41 1.51
CA ALA A 256 -4.12 19.11 1.07
C ALA A 256 -4.14 17.96 0.03
N LEU A 257 -3.30 18.02 -1.01
CA LEU A 257 -3.19 16.97 -2.03
C LEU A 257 -2.80 15.61 -1.44
N ARG A 258 -1.88 15.60 -0.47
CA ARG A 258 -1.53 14.37 0.26
C ARG A 258 -2.69 13.85 1.10
N SER A 259 -3.52 14.72 1.67
CA SER A 259 -4.73 14.33 2.38
C SER A 259 -5.75 13.70 1.42
N THR A 260 -6.00 14.35 0.28
CA THR A 260 -6.89 13.85 -0.78
C THR A 260 -6.43 12.50 -1.30
N HIS A 261 -5.14 12.34 -1.63
CA HIS A 261 -4.59 11.05 -2.03
C HIS A 261 -4.84 9.96 -0.98
N ARG A 262 -4.60 10.23 0.31
CA ARG A 262 -4.89 9.26 1.37
C ARG A 262 -6.38 8.92 1.46
N ALA A 263 -7.27 9.89 1.26
CA ALA A 263 -8.70 9.67 1.29
C ALA A 263 -9.15 8.75 0.14
N LEU A 264 -8.82 9.11 -1.10
CA LEU A 264 -9.14 8.34 -2.30
C LEU A 264 -8.56 6.92 -2.24
N SER A 265 -7.29 6.77 -1.83
CA SER A 265 -6.66 5.46 -1.70
C SER A 265 -7.33 4.58 -0.65
N ARG A 266 -7.80 5.15 0.47
CA ARG A 266 -8.57 4.39 1.48
C ARG A 266 -9.94 3.97 0.95
N GLU A 267 -10.61 4.84 0.21
CA GLU A 267 -11.92 4.56 -0.38
C GLU A 267 -11.84 3.44 -1.42
N LEU A 268 -10.89 3.55 -2.36
CA LEU A 268 -10.65 2.50 -3.36
C LEU A 268 -10.29 1.17 -2.69
N LEU A 269 -9.41 1.18 -1.68
CA LEU A 269 -9.06 -0.04 -0.96
C LEU A 269 -10.27 -0.64 -0.22
N GLY A 270 -11.12 0.20 0.38
CA GLY A 270 -12.37 -0.22 1.00
C GLY A 270 -13.31 -0.88 -0.01
N ALA A 271 -13.48 -0.28 -1.19
CA ALA A 271 -14.29 -0.85 -2.27
C ALA A 271 -13.73 -2.19 -2.78
N ILE A 272 -12.40 -2.31 -2.89
CA ILE A 272 -11.75 -3.58 -3.26
C ILE A 272 -12.08 -4.65 -2.22
N PHE A 273 -11.90 -4.36 -0.93
CA PHE A 273 -12.21 -5.32 0.14
C PHE A 273 -13.69 -5.71 0.19
N GLU A 274 -14.59 -4.76 -0.02
CA GLU A 274 -16.03 -4.99 -0.06
C GLU A 274 -16.45 -5.87 -1.26
N SER A 275 -15.65 -5.90 -2.31
CA SER A 275 -15.90 -6.74 -3.49
C SER A 275 -15.53 -8.22 -3.30
N TYR A 276 -14.88 -8.61 -2.20
CA TYR A 276 -14.52 -10.01 -1.97
C TYR A 276 -15.74 -10.85 -1.62
N ARG A 277 -15.83 -12.04 -2.22
CA ARG A 277 -16.81 -13.08 -1.88
C ARG A 277 -16.09 -14.40 -1.61
N LEU A 278 -16.26 -14.90 -0.38
CA LEU A 278 -15.57 -16.08 0.14
C LEU A 278 -16.58 -17.24 0.29
N PRO A 279 -16.68 -18.14 -0.69
CA PRO A 279 -17.53 -19.32 -0.57
C PRO A 279 -16.90 -20.33 0.42
N ASN A 280 -17.71 -21.28 0.85
CA ASN A 280 -17.25 -22.46 1.60
C ASN A 280 -17.99 -23.72 1.13
N PHE A 281 -17.84 -24.83 1.84
CA PHE A 281 -18.35 -26.15 1.42
C PHE A 281 -19.68 -26.54 2.07
N THR A 282 -20.29 -25.64 2.86
CA THR A 282 -21.65 -25.82 3.37
C THR A 282 -22.68 -25.45 2.30
N THR A 283 -23.92 -25.91 2.47
CA THR A 283 -25.01 -25.59 1.53
C THR A 283 -25.31 -24.09 1.49
N GLU A 284 -25.25 -23.42 2.65
CA GLU A 284 -25.49 -21.97 2.77
C GLU A 284 -24.31 -21.12 2.28
N GLY A 285 -23.10 -21.68 2.24
CA GLY A 285 -21.90 -20.97 1.83
C GLY A 285 -21.59 -20.99 0.33
N GLY A 286 -22.56 -21.37 -0.50
CA GLY A 286 -22.41 -21.31 -1.97
C GLY A 286 -21.71 -22.50 -2.60
N PHE A 287 -21.75 -23.67 -1.96
CA PHE A 287 -21.17 -24.88 -2.53
C PHE A 287 -21.92 -25.30 -3.80
N GLY A 288 -21.19 -25.49 -4.91
CA GLY A 288 -21.75 -25.91 -6.19
C GLY A 288 -22.55 -24.84 -6.93
N THR A 289 -22.69 -23.65 -6.36
CA THR A 289 -23.27 -22.51 -7.08
C THR A 289 -22.17 -21.88 -7.93
N ARG A 290 -22.16 -22.23 -9.22
CA ARG A 290 -21.50 -21.38 -10.22
C ARG A 290 -22.27 -20.06 -10.17
N THR A 291 -21.64 -18.99 -9.74
CA THR A 291 -22.10 -17.67 -10.17
C THR A 291 -22.04 -17.72 -11.69
N THR A 292 -23.22 -17.80 -12.32
CA THR A 292 -23.34 -17.67 -13.77
C THR A 292 -22.69 -16.36 -14.13
N ASP A 293 -21.95 -16.41 -15.23
CA ASP A 293 -21.07 -15.38 -15.74
C ASP A 293 -19.72 -15.37 -15.02
N GLY A 294 -18.67 -15.44 -15.84
CA GLY A 294 -17.36 -14.98 -15.39
C GLY A 294 -17.50 -13.58 -14.82
N LEU A 295 -16.45 -13.09 -14.18
CA LEU A 295 -16.35 -11.67 -13.87
C LEU A 295 -16.25 -10.87 -15.19
N ASP A 296 -17.33 -10.83 -15.97
CA ASP A 296 -17.49 -9.99 -17.13
C ASP A 296 -17.61 -8.58 -16.55
N ALA A 297 -16.51 -7.83 -16.68
CA ALA A 297 -16.33 -6.51 -16.12
C ALA A 297 -17.33 -5.46 -16.65
N GLU A 298 -18.26 -5.84 -17.52
CA GLU A 298 -19.21 -4.97 -18.22
C GLU A 298 -20.59 -4.91 -17.57
N SER A 299 -20.99 -5.82 -16.67
CA SER A 299 -22.32 -5.79 -16.02
C SER A 299 -22.29 -5.38 -14.53
N CYS A 300 -21.16 -4.88 -14.04
CA CYS A 300 -21.01 -4.44 -12.66
C CYS A 300 -21.52 -3.01 -12.47
N ASP A 301 -22.82 -2.80 -12.62
CA ASP A 301 -23.48 -1.69 -11.94
C ASP A 301 -23.51 -2.03 -10.44
N ILE A 302 -22.56 -1.48 -9.70
CA ILE A 302 -22.72 -1.31 -8.25
C ILE A 302 -23.77 -0.22 -8.13
N ASP A 303 -25.04 -0.62 -8.03
CA ASP A 303 -26.11 0.30 -7.70
C ASP A 303 -25.81 0.91 -6.32
N ASP A 304 -25.56 2.22 -6.29
CA ASP A 304 -25.37 3.01 -5.07
C ASP A 304 -26.71 3.22 -4.34
N SER A 305 -27.81 2.73 -4.93
CA SER A 305 -29.09 2.54 -4.27
C SER A 305 -28.98 1.39 -3.28
N GLY A 306 -29.10 1.67 -1.99
CA GLY A 306 -29.36 0.67 -0.93
C GLY A 306 -30.72 -0.04 -1.08
N GLY A 307 -31.08 -0.47 -2.29
CA GLY A 307 -32.28 -1.22 -2.62
C GLY A 307 -31.99 -2.72 -2.64
N ALA A 308 -32.77 -3.47 -1.88
CA ALA A 308 -32.78 -4.92 -1.94
C ALA A 308 -33.26 -5.40 -3.32
N GLY A 309 -32.34 -5.71 -4.22
CA GLY A 309 -32.67 -6.30 -5.52
C GLY A 309 -31.44 -6.64 -6.36
N GLY A 310 -31.14 -7.94 -6.51
CA GLY A 310 -30.45 -8.42 -7.71
C GLY A 310 -28.96 -8.80 -7.62
N TRP A 311 -28.44 -9.33 -6.51
CA TRP A 311 -27.16 -10.07 -6.51
C TRP A 311 -27.22 -11.28 -5.58
N THR A 312 -27.44 -12.49 -6.09
CA THR A 312 -27.14 -13.73 -5.34
C THR A 312 -25.66 -14.08 -5.53
N ALA A 313 -24.76 -13.19 -5.07
CA ALA A 313 -23.33 -13.49 -5.01
C ALA A 313 -23.11 -14.51 -3.88
N SER A 314 -22.99 -15.78 -4.23
CA SER A 314 -22.79 -16.85 -3.25
C SER A 314 -21.47 -16.67 -2.50
N GLY A 315 -21.51 -16.67 -1.16
CA GLY A 315 -20.34 -16.57 -0.29
C GLY A 315 -20.36 -15.35 0.63
N ALA A 316 -19.57 -15.42 1.71
CA ALA A 316 -19.53 -14.37 2.73
C ALA A 316 -18.60 -13.21 2.35
N ARG A 317 -18.86 -12.00 2.89
CA ARG A 317 -17.93 -10.88 2.75
C ARG A 317 -16.69 -11.14 3.60
N MET A 318 -15.54 -10.65 3.15
CA MET A 318 -14.27 -10.83 3.88
C MET A 318 -14.34 -10.27 5.30
N ALA A 319 -14.96 -9.11 5.49
CA ALA A 319 -15.08 -8.46 6.79
C ALA A 319 -15.87 -9.29 7.82
N ASP A 320 -16.83 -10.10 7.38
CA ASP A 320 -17.70 -10.88 8.26
C ASP A 320 -16.98 -12.11 8.82
N VAL A 321 -16.10 -12.70 8.02
CA VAL A 321 -15.46 -13.98 8.35
C VAL A 321 -14.03 -13.85 8.85
N PHE A 322 -13.39 -12.70 8.67
CA PHE A 322 -12.00 -12.49 9.04
C PHE A 322 -11.77 -12.63 10.55
N VAL A 323 -10.95 -13.60 10.95
CA VAL A 323 -10.53 -13.87 12.33
C VAL A 323 -9.09 -13.41 12.55
N ARG A 324 -8.86 -12.48 13.49
CA ARG A 324 -7.48 -12.14 13.88
C ARG A 324 -6.89 -13.31 14.66
N ASP A 325 -5.71 -13.76 14.27
CA ASP A 325 -4.89 -14.65 15.08
C ASP A 325 -4.38 -13.84 16.28
N ASP A 326 -5.15 -13.75 17.36
CA ASP A 326 -4.71 -13.19 18.64
C ASP A 326 -3.77 -14.22 19.30
N HIS A 327 -2.55 -14.35 18.78
CA HIS A 327 -1.48 -15.05 19.49
C HIS A 327 -0.75 -14.07 20.40
N GLY A 328 -1.22 -13.99 21.66
CA GLY A 328 -0.54 -13.32 22.76
C GLY A 328 -1.22 -13.67 24.09
N ASP A 329 -0.49 -14.40 24.94
CA ASP A 329 -0.82 -14.66 26.34
C ASP A 329 -1.29 -13.39 27.07
N GLY A 330 -2.40 -13.48 27.80
CA GLY A 330 -2.93 -12.40 28.62
C GLY A 330 -4.40 -12.59 28.95
N ASP A 331 -4.64 -13.36 30.02
CA ASP A 331 -5.88 -13.28 30.80
C ASP A 331 -5.99 -11.88 31.41
N ASP A 332 -6.56 -10.96 30.66
CA ASP A 332 -6.95 -9.65 31.17
C ASP A 332 -8.47 -9.59 31.09
N GLY A 333 -9.11 -10.14 32.13
CA GLY A 333 -10.53 -10.00 32.40
C GLY A 333 -10.98 -8.54 32.29
N GLY A 334 -11.65 -8.21 31.20
CA GLY A 334 -12.20 -6.88 30.97
C GLY A 334 -13.00 -6.87 29.69
N GLY A 335 -14.34 -6.79 29.82
CA GLY A 335 -15.28 -6.69 28.72
C GLY A 335 -15.04 -5.44 27.86
N ALA A 336 -14.12 -5.52 26.92
CA ALA A 336 -13.87 -4.50 25.92
C ALA A 336 -14.67 -4.84 24.67
N ARG A 337 -15.63 -3.97 24.32
CA ARG A 337 -16.31 -4.00 23.02
C ARG A 337 -15.27 -4.13 21.90
N ARG A 338 -15.24 -5.30 21.24
CA ARG A 338 -14.43 -5.58 20.05
C ARG A 338 -14.69 -4.49 19.01
N LYS A 339 -13.66 -3.74 18.62
CA LYS A 339 -13.71 -2.80 17.48
C LYS A 339 -14.12 -3.56 16.21
N PRO A 340 -14.97 -2.98 15.33
CA PRO A 340 -15.42 -3.64 14.11
C PRO A 340 -14.24 -3.99 13.19
N ALA A 341 -14.30 -5.16 12.54
CA ALA A 341 -13.24 -5.76 11.74
C ALA A 341 -12.82 -4.94 10.49
N ALA A 342 -13.64 -3.97 10.07
CA ALA A 342 -13.46 -3.21 8.83
C ALA A 342 -12.19 -2.34 8.80
N SER A 343 -11.62 -1.94 9.94
CA SER A 343 -10.56 -0.92 9.95
C SER A 343 -9.13 -1.44 9.75
N PHE A 344 -8.89 -2.75 9.56
CA PHE A 344 -7.52 -3.28 9.44
C PHE A 344 -7.40 -4.63 8.70
N LEU A 345 -8.07 -4.80 7.56
CA LEU A 345 -7.80 -5.96 6.69
C LEU A 345 -6.41 -5.80 6.05
N PRO A 346 -5.50 -6.78 6.18
CA PRO A 346 -4.18 -6.68 5.58
C PRO A 346 -4.29 -6.74 4.05
N CYS A 347 -3.57 -5.85 3.35
CA CYS A 347 -3.46 -5.93 1.89
C CYS A 347 -2.99 -7.33 1.44
N GLY A 348 -3.62 -7.86 0.40
CA GLY A 348 -3.33 -9.18 -0.16
C GLY A 348 -3.97 -10.36 0.59
N CYS A 349 -4.86 -10.11 1.56
CA CYS A 349 -5.76 -11.15 2.08
C CYS A 349 -6.68 -11.66 0.96
N GLY A 350 -6.81 -12.97 0.82
CA GLY A 350 -7.63 -13.60 -0.24
C GLY A 350 -6.93 -13.75 -1.60
N ASP A 351 -5.76 -13.16 -1.79
CA ASP A 351 -5.05 -13.17 -3.08
C ASP A 351 -4.01 -14.27 -3.25
N CYS A 352 -3.71 -15.02 -2.18
CA CYS A 352 -2.80 -16.16 -2.23
C CYS A 352 -3.41 -17.35 -3.00
N ALA A 353 -2.58 -18.33 -3.34
CA ALA A 353 -3.03 -19.47 -4.13
C ALA A 353 -4.09 -20.30 -3.37
N ALA A 354 -3.91 -20.57 -2.07
CA ALA A 354 -4.88 -21.36 -1.30
C ALA A 354 -6.32 -20.81 -1.30
N PRO A 355 -6.60 -19.54 -0.97
CA PRO A 355 -7.94 -18.98 -1.09
C PRO A 355 -8.53 -19.12 -2.50
N LYS A 356 -7.74 -18.84 -3.56
CA LYS A 356 -8.22 -18.97 -4.96
C LYS A 356 -8.60 -20.40 -5.30
N LEU A 357 -7.78 -21.37 -4.91
CA LEU A 357 -8.03 -22.80 -5.12
C LEU A 357 -9.29 -23.28 -4.39
N LEU A 358 -9.45 -22.91 -3.12
CA LEU A 358 -10.61 -23.30 -2.33
C LEU A 358 -11.90 -22.68 -2.86
N ALA A 359 -11.85 -21.40 -3.24
CA ALA A 359 -13.01 -20.73 -3.82
C ALA A 359 -13.41 -21.37 -5.16
N GLU A 360 -12.45 -21.66 -6.02
CA GLU A 360 -12.71 -22.33 -7.30
C GLU A 360 -13.25 -23.75 -7.12
N CYS A 361 -12.69 -24.50 -6.15
CA CYS A 361 -13.17 -25.83 -5.78
C CYS A 361 -14.64 -25.80 -5.33
N ALA A 362 -14.98 -24.87 -4.40
CA ALA A 362 -16.33 -24.70 -3.90
C ALA A 362 -17.32 -24.31 -5.02
N ARG A 363 -16.95 -23.34 -5.89
CA ARG A 363 -17.79 -22.89 -7.02
C ARG A 363 -18.06 -24.00 -8.04
N ARG A 364 -17.09 -24.89 -8.25
CA ARG A 364 -17.25 -26.07 -9.12
C ARG A 364 -18.00 -27.21 -8.44
N GLY A 365 -18.36 -27.10 -7.16
CA GLY A 365 -19.01 -28.17 -6.40
C GLY A 365 -18.09 -29.38 -6.19
N LEU A 366 -16.78 -29.18 -6.20
CA LEU A 366 -15.78 -30.22 -5.98
C LEU A 366 -15.44 -30.32 -4.50
N THR A 367 -15.08 -31.51 -4.02
CA THR A 367 -14.68 -31.70 -2.61
C THR A 367 -13.16 -31.71 -2.48
N PRO A 368 -12.53 -30.80 -1.71
CA PRO A 368 -11.09 -30.72 -1.62
C PRO A 368 -10.51 -31.90 -0.85
N MET A 369 -9.37 -32.39 -1.34
CA MET A 369 -8.66 -33.55 -0.79
C MET A 369 -7.31 -33.17 -0.19
N ALA A 370 -6.50 -32.43 -0.94
CA ALA A 370 -5.17 -32.03 -0.50
C ALA A 370 -4.76 -30.73 -1.20
N ILE A 371 -3.87 -29.98 -0.56
CA ILE A 371 -3.34 -28.73 -1.10
C ILE A 371 -1.84 -28.63 -0.91
N ALA A 372 -1.14 -28.17 -1.93
CA ALA A 372 0.29 -27.92 -1.87
C ALA A 372 0.59 -26.57 -2.53
N GLU A 373 1.39 -25.73 -1.87
CA GLU A 373 1.92 -24.51 -2.48
C GLU A 373 3.45 -24.60 -2.51
N VAL A 374 4.04 -24.45 -3.69
CA VAL A 374 5.48 -24.51 -3.94
C VAL A 374 6.00 -23.15 -4.40
N TRP A 375 7.18 -22.75 -3.93
CA TRP A 375 7.83 -21.52 -4.39
C TRP A 375 8.57 -21.74 -5.70
N VAL A 376 8.35 -20.86 -6.68
CA VAL A 376 9.01 -20.87 -8.00
C VAL A 376 9.49 -19.46 -8.37
N GLY A 377 10.76 -19.33 -8.74
CA GLY A 377 11.42 -18.09 -9.12
C GLY A 377 12.25 -17.43 -8.01
N SER A 378 12.84 -16.29 -8.34
CA SER A 378 13.73 -15.57 -7.43
C SER A 378 12.94 -14.93 -6.28
N PRO A 379 13.40 -15.09 -5.02
CA PRO A 379 12.73 -14.51 -3.86
C PRO A 379 12.67 -12.97 -3.93
N PRO A 380 11.68 -12.35 -3.26
CA PRO A 380 11.69 -10.91 -3.01
C PRO A 380 12.90 -10.54 -2.14
N ARG A 381 13.45 -9.32 -2.31
CA ARG A 381 14.58 -8.85 -1.48
C ARG A 381 14.22 -8.70 0.01
N GLU A 382 12.93 -8.57 0.36
CA GLU A 382 12.44 -8.22 1.70
C GLU A 382 11.68 -9.34 2.43
N GLU A 383 11.19 -10.37 1.73
CA GLU A 383 10.57 -11.56 2.34
C GLU A 383 11.65 -12.63 2.45
N GLY A 384 12.00 -13.04 3.68
CA GLY A 384 13.11 -13.95 3.97
C GLY A 384 13.23 -15.12 2.98
N GLU A 385 14.47 -15.46 2.62
CA GLU A 385 14.89 -16.35 1.52
C GLU A 385 13.90 -17.50 1.25
N ARG A 386 12.91 -17.23 0.38
CA ARG A 386 12.09 -18.28 -0.19
C ARG A 386 12.99 -19.14 -1.06
N VAL A 387 12.88 -20.44 -0.89
CA VAL A 387 13.76 -21.40 -1.56
C VAL A 387 12.95 -22.07 -2.67
N GLU A 388 13.50 -22.06 -3.89
CA GLU A 388 12.95 -22.75 -5.06
C GLU A 388 12.56 -24.19 -4.69
N GLY A 389 11.37 -24.63 -5.11
CA GLY A 389 10.91 -26.00 -4.89
C GLY A 389 10.51 -26.31 -3.45
N THR A 390 10.64 -25.37 -2.51
CA THR A 390 10.21 -25.56 -1.12
C THR A 390 8.71 -25.32 -0.99
N PHE A 391 8.06 -26.18 -0.21
CA PHE A 391 6.65 -26.07 0.12
C PHE A 391 6.42 -25.22 1.37
N TYR A 392 5.40 -24.38 1.31
CA TYR A 392 4.97 -23.54 2.42
C TYR A 392 3.46 -23.65 2.60
N GLY A 393 3.00 -23.64 3.84
CA GLY A 393 1.59 -23.51 4.16
C GLY A 393 1.10 -22.08 3.96
N ALA A 394 -0.22 -21.90 3.98
CA ALA A 394 -0.86 -20.62 3.75
C ALA A 394 -0.37 -19.53 4.72
N CYS A 395 -0.29 -18.28 4.22
CA CYS A 395 0.23 -17.14 4.95
C CYS A 395 -0.43 -16.97 6.33
N ALA A 396 0.37 -16.88 7.39
CA ALA A 396 -0.15 -16.80 8.75
C ALA A 396 -1.03 -15.56 8.98
N ASN A 397 -0.53 -14.37 8.63
CA ASN A 397 -1.22 -13.12 8.94
C ASN A 397 -2.24 -12.69 7.86
N ARG A 398 -2.22 -13.34 6.68
CA ARG A 398 -3.03 -12.96 5.50
C ARG A 398 -4.11 -13.97 5.18
N CYS A 399 -3.82 -15.27 5.22
CA CYS A 399 -4.73 -16.32 4.76
C CYS A 399 -5.42 -17.05 5.92
N ARG A 400 -4.68 -17.46 6.96
CA ARG A 400 -5.29 -18.18 8.11
C ARG A 400 -6.56 -17.50 8.66
N PRO A 401 -6.63 -16.15 8.77
CA PRO A 401 -7.83 -15.45 9.21
C PRO A 401 -9.14 -15.77 8.47
N ILE A 402 -9.05 -16.18 7.20
CA ILE A 402 -10.23 -16.46 6.36
C ILE A 402 -10.38 -17.95 6.03
N LEU A 403 -9.32 -18.74 6.18
CA LEU A 403 -9.31 -20.15 5.75
C LEU A 403 -10.23 -21.04 6.58
N GLY A 404 -10.47 -20.73 7.85
CA GLY A 404 -11.41 -21.49 8.66
C GLY A 404 -12.81 -21.47 8.08
N HIS A 405 -13.30 -20.28 7.70
CA HIS A 405 -14.57 -20.15 6.98
C HIS A 405 -14.54 -20.88 5.65
N MET A 406 -13.50 -20.67 4.83
CA MET A 406 -13.43 -21.26 3.48
C MET A 406 -13.32 -22.79 3.48
N LEU A 407 -12.82 -23.40 4.54
CA LEU A 407 -12.73 -24.86 4.71
C LEU A 407 -13.95 -25.46 5.43
N CYS A 408 -14.85 -24.62 5.95
CA CYS A 408 -16.04 -25.09 6.65
C CYS A 408 -16.90 -25.96 5.73
N GLY A 409 -17.30 -27.14 6.20
CA GLY A 409 -18.08 -28.13 5.46
C GLY A 409 -17.28 -29.19 4.72
N VAL A 410 -15.95 -29.07 4.60
CA VAL A 410 -15.11 -30.04 3.86
C VAL A 410 -15.20 -31.44 4.44
N GLU A 411 -15.10 -31.59 5.77
CA GLU A 411 -15.14 -32.90 6.42
C GLU A 411 -16.50 -33.61 6.23
N GLU A 412 -17.60 -32.85 6.23
CA GLU A 412 -18.94 -33.39 5.96
C GLU A 412 -19.03 -33.90 4.52
N ARG A 413 -18.57 -33.12 3.54
CA ARG A 413 -18.54 -33.54 2.13
C ARG A 413 -17.71 -34.80 1.91
N ARG A 414 -16.54 -34.89 2.56
CA ARG A 414 -15.69 -36.09 2.52
C ARG A 414 -16.40 -37.32 3.08
N ARG A 415 -17.05 -37.20 4.24
CA ARG A 415 -17.84 -38.29 4.85
C ARG A 415 -18.96 -38.76 3.93
N LEU A 416 -19.63 -37.85 3.23
CA LEU A 416 -20.69 -38.21 2.28
C LEU A 416 -20.15 -39.02 1.09
N ILE A 417 -18.95 -38.69 0.60
CA ILE A 417 -18.27 -39.45 -0.46
C ILE A 417 -17.89 -40.84 0.07
N ASP A 418 -17.23 -40.93 1.22
CA ASP A 418 -16.79 -42.21 1.80
C ASP A 418 -17.97 -43.13 2.17
N ALA A 419 -19.07 -42.58 2.69
CA ALA A 419 -20.28 -43.35 3.00
C ALA A 419 -20.93 -43.96 1.73
N LYS A 420 -20.88 -43.28 0.59
CA LYS A 420 -21.32 -43.85 -0.69
C LYS A 420 -20.39 -44.96 -1.18
N ARG A 421 -19.07 -44.80 -0.98
CA ARG A 421 -18.07 -45.83 -1.32
C ARG A 421 -18.27 -47.11 -0.53
N ASN A 422 -18.62 -47.01 0.76
CA ASN A 422 -18.81 -48.16 1.64
C ASN A 422 -20.19 -48.84 1.51
N ARG A 423 -21.14 -48.24 0.79
CA ARG A 423 -22.47 -48.83 0.50
C ARG A 423 -22.52 -49.62 -0.81
N LYS A 424 -21.50 -49.48 -1.65
CA LYS A 424 -21.25 -50.25 -2.86
C LYS A 424 -20.29 -51.39 -2.52
#